data_AF-A0A2S3ZU18-F1
#
_entry.id   AF-A0A2S3ZU18-F1
#
_cell.length_a   1.000
_cell.length_b   1.000
_cell.length_c   1.000
_cell.angle_alpha   90.00
_cell.angle_beta   90.00
_cell.angle_gamma   90.00
#
_symmetry.space_group_name_H-M   'P 1'
#
loop_
_entity.id
_entity.type
_entity.pdbx_description
1 polymer ?
#
loop_
_entity_poly.entity_id
_entity_poly.type
_entity_poly.pdbx_seq_one_letter_code
_entity_poly.pdbx_strand_id
1 'polypeptide(L)'
;MKPQSRRGQVIFGVLVTLIMTALSVVVIGVVGGATAGGNGFASRQNCAAPDLPGPVVNVSLTNMGGPMMGQRNGIMNGGAMRLTADRATVPRGTVSFLVTNGGNISHELVVLPLPSDQVAGTRPIGGDAKIDEAGSVGEASNTCAQGAGQGIVSGSSGWVTLTLAPGRYELLCNLPGHYAAGMYTQLTVS
;
A
#
# COMPACT_ATOMS: atom_id res chain seq x y z
N MET A 1 6.38 -25.53 64.51
CA MET A 1 7.09 -25.26 63.25
C MET A 1 7.06 -26.51 62.37
N LYS A 2 6.40 -26.48 61.19
CA LYS A 2 7.01 -26.80 59.88
C LYS A 2 6.05 -26.38 58.75
N PRO A 3 6.56 -25.80 57.64
CA PRO A 3 5.79 -24.96 56.73
C PRO A 3 5.13 -25.74 55.59
N GLN A 4 4.06 -25.16 55.04
CA GLN A 4 3.45 -25.58 53.79
C GLN A 4 4.48 -25.48 52.64
N SER A 5 4.78 -26.61 52.01
CA SER A 5 5.70 -26.70 50.88
C SER A 5 4.92 -26.65 49.56
N ARG A 6 5.25 -25.65 48.73
CA ARG A 6 4.81 -25.39 47.34
C ARG A 6 5.16 -26.53 46.35
N ARG A 7 4.63 -27.74 46.55
CA ARG A 7 4.86 -28.87 45.63
C ARG A 7 3.59 -29.50 45.05
N GLY A 8 2.41 -28.99 45.39
CA GLY A 8 1.12 -29.55 44.95
C GLY A 8 0.54 -28.98 43.63
N GLN A 9 1.21 -28.05 42.95
CA GLN A 9 0.61 -27.32 41.81
C GLN A 9 1.33 -27.48 40.46
N VAL A 10 2.33 -28.36 40.33
CA VAL A 10 3.09 -28.51 39.07
C VAL A 10 2.79 -29.82 38.32
N ILE A 11 1.88 -30.66 38.81
CA ILE A 11 1.65 -32.00 38.21
C ILE A 11 0.38 -32.07 37.33
N PHE A 12 -0.46 -31.04 37.29
CA PHE A 12 -1.74 -31.06 36.54
C PHE A 12 -1.69 -30.30 35.19
N GLY A 13 -0.54 -30.29 34.51
CA GLY A 13 -0.35 -29.49 33.28
C GLY A 13 0.19 -30.23 32.05
N VAL A 14 0.24 -31.56 32.03
CA VAL A 14 0.85 -32.32 30.90
C VAL A 14 -0.01 -33.46 30.36
N LEU A 15 -1.24 -33.68 30.86
CA LEU A 15 -2.02 -34.88 30.47
C LEU A 15 -3.38 -34.61 29.81
N VAL A 16 -3.51 -33.55 29.01
CA VAL A 16 -4.65 -33.38 28.10
C VAL A 16 -4.17 -32.76 26.80
N THR A 17 -3.79 -33.59 25.84
CA THR A 17 -4.01 -33.43 24.38
C THR A 17 -3.18 -34.50 23.65
N LEU A 18 -3.59 -35.76 23.76
CA LEU A 18 -2.93 -36.84 23.01
C LEU A 18 -3.90 -37.90 22.52
N ILE A 19 -5.08 -37.47 22.02
CA ILE A 19 -5.96 -38.38 21.27
C ILE A 19 -6.65 -37.61 20.14
N MET A 20 -6.55 -38.20 18.94
CA MET A 20 -7.33 -37.96 17.71
C MET A 20 -6.74 -37.04 16.63
N THR A 21 -5.85 -37.60 15.80
CA THR A 21 -6.06 -37.54 14.34
C THR A 21 -5.59 -38.84 13.70
N ALA A 22 -6.57 -39.56 13.15
CA ALA A 22 -6.42 -40.81 12.43
C ALA A 22 -5.95 -40.59 10.99
N LEU A 23 -5.16 -41.56 10.50
CA LEU A 23 -5.20 -42.16 9.17
C LEU A 23 -5.39 -41.26 7.91
N SER A 24 -4.35 -41.23 7.05
CA SER A 24 -4.34 -41.89 5.72
C SER A 24 -3.88 -41.07 4.49
N VAL A 25 -2.97 -41.73 3.74
CA VAL A 25 -2.64 -41.68 2.28
C VAL A 25 -1.77 -40.54 1.67
N VAL A 26 -0.49 -40.90 1.47
CA VAL A 26 0.35 -40.85 0.23
C VAL A 26 -0.12 -39.99 -0.96
N VAL A 27 0.76 -39.07 -1.40
CA VAL A 27 1.19 -38.97 -2.83
C VAL A 27 2.69 -38.62 -2.87
N ILE A 28 3.51 -39.57 -3.33
CA ILE A 28 4.89 -39.31 -3.79
C ILE A 28 4.78 -38.91 -5.26
N GLY A 29 5.23 -37.70 -5.59
CA GLY A 29 5.21 -37.13 -6.94
C GLY A 29 6.56 -36.55 -7.34
N VAL A 30 7.39 -37.42 -7.92
CA VAL A 30 8.40 -37.20 -8.99
C VAL A 30 9.33 -35.98 -8.89
N VAL A 31 10.61 -36.31 -8.72
CA VAL A 31 11.79 -35.48 -8.98
C VAL A 31 11.83 -35.11 -10.48
N GLY A 32 11.71 -33.83 -10.80
CA GLY A 32 12.00 -33.26 -12.10
C GLY A 32 12.95 -32.07 -11.91
N GLY A 33 14.24 -32.29 -12.16
CA GLY A 33 15.25 -31.24 -12.08
C GLY A 33 15.17 -30.24 -13.24
N ALA A 34 15.45 -28.98 -12.94
CA ALA A 34 15.95 -28.01 -13.91
C ALA A 34 16.72 -26.88 -13.19
N THR A 35 18.05 -26.95 -13.32
CA THR A 35 18.99 -25.83 -13.53
C THR A 35 18.97 -24.64 -12.56
N ALA A 36 19.93 -24.66 -11.64
CA ALA A 36 20.58 -23.44 -11.16
C ALA A 36 21.44 -22.84 -12.29
N GLY A 37 21.24 -21.55 -12.59
CA GLY A 37 22.10 -20.80 -13.50
C GLY A 37 21.39 -19.64 -14.19
N GLY A 38 21.49 -18.44 -13.61
CA GLY A 38 21.06 -17.21 -14.29
C GLY A 38 21.14 -15.98 -13.38
N ASN A 39 22.10 -15.09 -13.65
CA ASN A 39 22.19 -13.75 -13.07
C ASN A 39 20.91 -12.97 -13.40
N GLY A 40 20.11 -12.65 -12.39
CA GLY A 40 18.86 -11.90 -12.54
C GLY A 40 18.92 -10.58 -11.78
N PHE A 41 18.99 -9.48 -12.53
CA PHE A 41 18.61 -8.15 -12.05
C PHE A 41 17.29 -8.23 -11.28
N ALA A 42 17.16 -7.48 -10.18
CA ALA A 42 15.99 -7.46 -9.32
C ALA A 42 14.69 -7.53 -10.14
N SER A 43 13.98 -8.66 -10.04
CA SER A 43 12.71 -8.86 -10.74
C SER A 43 11.78 -7.71 -10.38
N ARG A 44 11.30 -6.97 -11.39
CA ARG A 44 10.08 -6.17 -11.28
C ARG A 44 9.05 -7.09 -10.64
N GLN A 45 8.59 -6.76 -9.44
CA GLN A 45 7.50 -7.48 -8.80
C GLN A 45 6.26 -7.21 -9.63
N ASN A 46 5.96 -8.10 -10.57
CA ASN A 46 4.84 -7.94 -11.48
C ASN A 46 3.58 -8.36 -10.73
N CYS A 47 3.00 -7.43 -9.95
CA CYS A 47 1.72 -7.69 -9.30
C CYS A 47 0.67 -7.97 -10.37
N ALA A 48 0.02 -9.14 -10.31
CA ALA A 48 -1.14 -9.43 -11.14
C ALA A 48 -2.39 -8.86 -10.43
N ALA A 49 -2.77 -7.63 -10.77
CA ALA A 49 -4.07 -7.12 -10.33
C ALA A 49 -5.19 -8.00 -10.95
N PRO A 50 -6.23 -8.35 -10.19
CA PRO A 50 -7.39 -9.06 -10.73
C PRO A 50 -8.17 -8.15 -11.69
N ASP A 51 -9.18 -8.72 -12.37
CA ASP A 51 -10.13 -7.92 -13.13
C ASP A 51 -10.90 -6.98 -12.19
N LEU A 52 -10.65 -5.67 -12.36
CA LEU A 52 -11.22 -4.63 -11.50
C LEU A 52 -12.59 -4.18 -12.03
N PRO A 53 -13.61 -4.05 -11.15
CA PRO A 53 -14.96 -3.65 -11.56
C PRO A 53 -15.07 -2.15 -11.88
N GLY A 54 -15.93 -1.79 -12.83
CA GLY A 54 -16.20 -0.40 -13.19
C GLY A 54 -15.03 0.28 -13.93
N PRO A 55 -15.06 1.61 -14.09
CA PRO A 55 -13.95 2.34 -14.70
C PRO A 55 -12.70 2.26 -13.81
N VAL A 56 -11.57 1.85 -14.41
CA VAL A 56 -10.28 1.74 -13.72
C VAL A 56 -9.45 2.98 -13.94
N VAL A 57 -9.19 3.77 -12.88
CA VAL A 57 -8.23 4.89 -12.88
C VAL A 57 -6.83 4.34 -12.60
N ASN A 58 -5.90 4.56 -13.53
CA ASN A 58 -4.50 4.18 -13.30
C ASN A 58 -3.79 5.34 -12.61
N VAL A 59 -3.22 5.06 -11.43
CA VAL A 59 -2.46 6.03 -10.63
C VAL A 59 -0.99 5.64 -10.64
N SER A 60 -0.12 6.57 -11.01
CA SER A 60 1.33 6.41 -11.00
C SER A 60 1.96 7.22 -9.87
N LEU A 61 2.77 6.55 -9.06
CA LEU A 61 3.54 7.12 -7.96
C LEU A 61 5.02 7.11 -8.34
N THR A 62 5.69 8.26 -8.24
CA THR A 62 7.12 8.36 -8.55
C THR A 62 7.81 9.34 -7.64
N ASN A 63 9.08 9.09 -7.38
CA ASN A 63 10.02 10.01 -6.75
C ASN A 63 11.39 9.96 -7.46
N MET A 64 11.40 9.50 -8.71
CA MET A 64 12.59 9.40 -9.56
C MET A 64 12.70 10.67 -10.41
N GLY A 65 13.42 11.68 -9.90
CA GLY A 65 13.54 12.95 -10.62
C GLY A 65 14.46 13.99 -10.00
N GLY A 66 15.60 13.59 -9.43
CA GLY A 66 16.65 14.53 -8.97
C GLY A 66 18.04 13.96 -9.27
N PRO A 67 19.01 14.76 -9.71
CA PRO A 67 20.31 14.26 -10.14
C PRO A 67 21.05 13.57 -8.99
N MET A 68 21.56 12.37 -9.27
CA MET A 68 22.63 11.76 -8.50
C MET A 68 23.79 12.75 -8.35
N MET A 69 24.21 12.99 -7.10
CA MET A 69 25.54 13.46 -6.70
C MET A 69 26.22 14.46 -7.64
N GLY A 70 25.89 15.76 -7.46
CA GLY A 70 26.77 16.81 -7.96
C GLY A 70 26.12 18.16 -8.19
N GLN A 71 25.70 18.88 -7.14
CA GLN A 71 25.76 20.34 -7.18
C GLN A 71 25.80 20.94 -5.77
N ARG A 72 26.92 21.59 -5.51
CA ARG A 72 27.27 22.29 -4.28
C ARG A 72 26.78 23.75 -4.41
N ASN A 73 25.46 23.99 -4.39
CA ASN A 73 24.85 25.30 -4.14
C ASN A 73 23.32 25.28 -4.31
N GLY A 74 22.60 25.60 -3.23
CA GLY A 74 21.31 26.31 -3.29
C GLY A 74 20.08 25.56 -3.81
N ILE A 75 19.10 25.37 -2.92
CA ILE A 75 17.72 24.92 -3.15
C ILE A 75 17.60 23.40 -3.43
N MET A 76 17.25 22.67 -2.37
CA MET A 76 16.90 21.25 -2.40
C MET A 76 15.59 21.03 -3.16
N ASN A 77 15.60 21.07 -4.48
CA ASN A 77 14.61 20.34 -5.27
C ASN A 77 15.09 18.89 -5.35
N GLY A 78 14.90 18.16 -4.24
CA GLY A 78 14.90 16.70 -4.24
C GLY A 78 13.96 16.21 -5.32
N GLY A 79 14.27 15.06 -5.92
CA GLY A 79 13.58 14.66 -7.13
C GLY A 79 12.07 14.65 -6.95
N ALA A 80 11.36 15.47 -7.73
CA ALA A 80 10.00 15.85 -7.39
C ALA A 80 9.12 14.60 -7.22
N MET A 81 8.66 14.36 -5.99
CA MET A 81 7.69 13.30 -5.75
C MET A 81 6.40 13.67 -6.47
N ARG A 82 5.73 12.69 -7.06
CA ARG A 82 4.54 12.94 -7.86
C ARG A 82 3.56 11.78 -7.78
N LEU A 83 2.28 12.13 -7.70
CA LEU A 83 1.15 11.23 -7.86
C LEU A 83 0.33 11.74 -9.04
N THR A 84 0.13 10.90 -10.06
CA THR A 84 -0.67 11.26 -11.25
C THR A 84 -1.73 10.22 -11.51
N ALA A 85 -2.96 10.65 -11.83
CA ALA A 85 -3.99 9.80 -12.39
C ALA A 85 -4.01 9.93 -13.92
N ASP A 86 -4.32 8.85 -14.63
CA ASP A 86 -4.44 8.82 -16.09
C ASP A 86 -5.66 9.60 -16.63
N ARG A 87 -6.57 9.99 -15.75
CA ARG A 87 -7.73 10.84 -16.04
C ARG A 87 -8.08 11.73 -14.88
N ALA A 88 -8.62 12.91 -15.20
CA ALA A 88 -9.08 13.89 -14.21
C ALA A 88 -10.57 13.75 -13.86
N THR A 89 -11.33 12.97 -14.63
CA THR A 89 -12.78 12.80 -14.45
C THR A 89 -13.20 11.35 -14.64
N VAL A 90 -14.14 10.88 -13.81
CA VAL A 90 -14.79 9.56 -13.94
C VAL A 90 -16.30 9.66 -13.70
N PRO A 91 -17.09 8.70 -14.21
CA PRO A 91 -18.49 8.57 -13.84
C PRO A 91 -18.68 8.31 -12.35
N ARG A 92 -19.77 8.80 -11.77
CA ARG A 92 -20.23 8.38 -10.44
C ARG A 92 -20.51 6.87 -10.34
N GLY A 93 -20.43 6.33 -9.12
CA GLY A 93 -20.69 4.92 -8.83
C GLY A 93 -19.39 4.13 -8.57
N THR A 94 -19.36 2.87 -8.98
CA THR A 94 -18.22 1.97 -8.77
C THR A 94 -17.03 2.40 -9.63
N VAL A 95 -15.92 2.76 -8.97
CA VAL A 95 -14.65 3.15 -9.59
C VAL A 95 -13.53 2.35 -8.92
N SER A 96 -12.63 1.80 -9.72
CA SER A 96 -11.42 1.15 -9.21
C SER A 96 -10.19 2.02 -9.47
N PHE A 97 -9.28 2.01 -8.50
CA PHE A 97 -7.96 2.62 -8.61
C PHE A 97 -6.92 1.52 -8.67
N LEU A 98 -6.15 1.47 -9.77
CA LEU A 98 -4.96 0.65 -9.87
C LEU A 98 -3.75 1.54 -9.68
N VAL A 99 -3.00 1.32 -8.61
CA VAL A 99 -1.94 2.21 -8.15
C VAL A 99 -0.61 1.52 -8.36
N THR A 100 0.29 2.14 -9.12
CA THR A 100 1.60 1.57 -9.44
C THR A 100 2.71 2.47 -8.92
N ASN A 101 3.59 1.90 -8.12
CA ASN A 101 4.77 2.57 -7.62
C ASN A 101 5.94 2.36 -8.57
N GLY A 102 6.23 3.38 -9.38
CA GLY A 102 7.43 3.47 -10.22
C GLY A 102 8.62 4.17 -9.55
N GLY A 103 8.45 4.58 -8.29
CA GLY A 103 9.47 5.18 -7.45
C GLY A 103 10.42 4.16 -6.81
N ASN A 104 11.38 4.64 -6.01
CA ASN A 104 12.35 3.83 -5.28
C ASN A 104 12.10 3.76 -3.76
N ILE A 105 11.05 4.42 -3.27
CA ILE A 105 10.56 4.32 -1.88
C ILE A 105 9.10 3.85 -1.88
N SER A 106 8.57 3.42 -0.74
CA SER A 106 7.16 3.07 -0.63
C SER A 106 6.26 4.27 -0.84
N HIS A 107 5.11 4.07 -1.47
CA HIS A 107 4.08 5.10 -1.64
C HIS A 107 2.70 4.51 -1.42
N GLU A 108 1.68 5.35 -1.29
CA GLU A 108 0.29 4.92 -1.14
C GLU A 108 -0.65 5.84 -1.92
N LEU A 109 -1.90 5.40 -2.06
CA LEU A 109 -3.02 6.24 -2.45
C LEU A 109 -4.03 6.31 -1.31
N VAL A 110 -4.41 7.52 -0.93
CA VAL A 110 -5.55 7.84 -0.08
C VAL A 110 -6.51 8.71 -0.89
N VAL A 111 -7.81 8.42 -0.78
CA VAL A 111 -8.86 9.14 -1.51
C VAL A 111 -9.70 9.94 -0.52
N LEU A 112 -9.57 11.26 -0.56
CA LEU A 112 -10.29 12.16 0.33
C LEU A 112 -11.28 13.03 -0.45
N PRO A 113 -12.50 13.26 0.05
CA PRO A 113 -13.36 14.32 -0.47
C PRO A 113 -12.64 15.67 -0.44
N LEU A 114 -12.81 16.47 -1.49
CA LEU A 114 -12.21 17.80 -1.63
C LEU A 114 -13.33 18.86 -1.68
N PRO A 115 -13.65 19.48 -0.53
CA PRO A 115 -14.64 20.56 -0.43
C PRO A 115 -14.40 21.68 -1.44
N SER A 116 -15.46 22.39 -1.84
CA SER A 116 -15.40 23.43 -2.89
C SER A 116 -14.53 24.63 -2.53
N ASP A 117 -14.40 24.92 -1.24
CA ASP A 117 -13.55 25.96 -0.66
C ASP A 117 -12.08 25.51 -0.50
N GLN A 118 -11.78 24.26 -0.83
CA GLN A 118 -10.44 23.69 -0.72
C GLN A 118 -9.78 23.43 -2.08
N VAL A 119 -8.48 23.70 -2.13
CA VAL A 119 -7.60 23.43 -3.27
C VAL A 119 -6.76 22.18 -2.98
N ALA A 120 -6.54 21.33 -3.98
CA ALA A 120 -5.65 20.19 -3.82
C ALA A 120 -4.21 20.68 -3.55
N GLY A 121 -3.49 20.00 -2.66
CA GLY A 121 -2.15 20.38 -2.24
C GLY A 121 -2.08 21.41 -1.11
N THR A 122 -3.20 21.88 -0.58
CA THR A 122 -3.22 22.94 0.46
C THR A 122 -3.70 22.45 1.82
N ARG A 123 -3.80 21.13 2.03
CA ARG A 123 -4.16 20.59 3.36
C ARG A 123 -3.10 20.93 4.40
N PRO A 124 -3.49 21.26 5.64
CA PRO A 124 -2.54 21.44 6.74
C PRO A 124 -1.74 20.16 6.99
N ILE A 125 -0.44 20.32 7.18
CA ILE A 125 0.48 19.24 7.54
C ILE A 125 0.76 19.31 9.03
N GLY A 126 0.51 18.20 9.73
CA GLY A 126 0.77 18.01 11.15
C GLY A 126 2.25 17.82 11.49
N GLY A 127 2.54 17.70 12.79
CA GLY A 127 3.92 17.57 13.30
C GLY A 127 4.62 16.26 12.93
N ASP A 128 3.87 15.25 12.50
CA ASP A 128 4.36 13.97 11.97
C ASP A 128 4.60 13.99 10.45
N ALA A 129 4.52 15.17 9.84
CA ALA A 129 4.64 15.39 8.40
C ALA A 129 3.53 14.72 7.56
N LYS A 130 2.36 14.46 8.16
CA LYS A 130 1.16 13.95 7.49
C LYS A 130 0.04 14.98 7.51
N ILE A 131 -0.95 14.79 6.65
CA ILE A 131 -2.24 15.49 6.73
C ILE A 131 -3.24 14.67 7.57
N ASP A 132 -4.31 15.32 8.01
CA ASP A 132 -5.48 14.63 8.59
C ASP A 132 -6.28 13.90 7.50
N GLU A 133 -6.50 12.60 7.70
CA GLU A 133 -7.24 11.71 6.80
C GLU A 133 -8.69 11.49 7.21
N ALA A 134 -9.19 12.25 8.20
CA ALA A 134 -10.58 12.21 8.60
C ALA A 134 -11.50 12.38 7.38
N GLY A 135 -12.40 11.41 7.19
CA GLY A 135 -13.31 11.37 6.05
C GLY A 135 -12.74 10.75 4.78
N SER A 136 -11.57 10.12 4.82
CA SER A 136 -11.07 9.28 3.71
C SER A 136 -12.11 8.23 3.34
N VAL A 137 -12.34 8.07 2.04
CA VAL A 137 -13.31 7.10 1.51
C VAL A 137 -12.63 5.81 1.05
N GLY A 138 -11.30 5.77 1.03
CA GLY A 138 -10.57 4.59 0.62
C GLY A 138 -9.07 4.78 0.51
N GLU A 139 -8.36 3.65 0.49
CA GLU A 139 -6.91 3.59 0.46
C GLU A 139 -6.45 2.39 -0.36
N ALA A 140 -5.38 2.57 -1.12
CA ALA A 140 -4.58 1.50 -1.71
C ALA A 140 -3.13 1.65 -1.26
N SER A 141 -2.74 0.84 -0.28
CA SER A 141 -1.38 0.78 0.27
C SER A 141 -0.91 -0.66 0.55
N ASN A 142 -1.72 -1.66 0.19
CA ASN A 142 -1.33 -3.06 0.29
C ASN A 142 -0.53 -3.51 -0.94
N THR A 143 0.71 -3.96 -0.72
CA THR A 143 1.60 -4.39 -1.82
C THR A 143 1.05 -5.65 -2.49
N CYS A 144 0.87 -5.59 -3.80
CA CYS A 144 0.28 -6.65 -4.63
C CYS A 144 -1.08 -7.16 -4.14
N ALA A 145 -1.87 -6.29 -3.48
CA ALA A 145 -3.16 -6.66 -2.93
C ALA A 145 -4.12 -5.47 -2.88
N GLN A 146 -5.37 -5.76 -2.53
CA GLN A 146 -6.40 -4.74 -2.37
C GLN A 146 -6.29 -4.05 -1.00
N GLY A 147 -6.61 -2.75 -0.97
CA GLY A 147 -6.93 -2.00 0.23
C GLY A 147 -5.73 -1.46 0.99
N ALA A 148 -5.95 -1.21 2.28
CA ALA A 148 -4.96 -0.66 3.21
C ALA A 148 -3.90 -1.70 3.62
N GLY A 149 -2.72 -1.21 3.96
CA GLY A 149 -1.49 -1.94 4.18
C GLY A 149 -0.44 -1.03 4.81
N GLN A 150 0.81 -1.14 4.38
CA GLN A 150 1.95 -0.37 4.92
C GLN A 150 2.65 0.48 3.86
N GLY A 151 2.05 0.59 2.67
CA GLY A 151 2.63 1.17 1.48
C GLY A 151 2.87 0.14 0.37
N ILE A 152 2.70 0.59 -0.85
CA ILE A 152 3.08 -0.13 -2.07
C ILE A 152 4.59 0.04 -2.23
N VAL A 153 5.34 -1.04 -2.14
CA VAL A 153 6.81 -1.02 -2.29
C VAL A 153 7.22 -0.66 -3.73
N SER A 154 8.48 -0.23 -3.89
CA SER A 154 9.10 0.10 -5.18
C SER A 154 8.88 -1.00 -6.23
N GLY A 155 8.40 -0.62 -7.40
CA GLY A 155 8.19 -1.51 -8.55
C GLY A 155 6.94 -2.38 -8.47
N SER A 156 6.12 -2.24 -7.43
CA SER A 156 4.88 -2.99 -7.21
C SER A 156 3.63 -2.12 -7.45
N SER A 157 2.47 -2.77 -7.37
CA SER A 157 1.16 -2.12 -7.46
C SER A 157 0.26 -2.52 -6.27
N GLY A 158 -0.80 -1.76 -6.04
CA GLY A 158 -1.91 -2.07 -5.15
C GLY A 158 -3.21 -1.53 -5.75
N TRP A 159 -4.36 -1.89 -5.21
CA TRP A 159 -5.63 -1.42 -5.77
C TRP A 159 -6.73 -1.25 -4.72
N VAL A 160 -7.75 -0.47 -5.06
CA VAL A 160 -8.97 -0.32 -4.26
C VAL A 160 -10.16 -0.04 -5.17
N THR A 161 -11.32 -0.60 -4.83
CA THR A 161 -12.59 -0.35 -5.52
C THR A 161 -13.52 0.39 -4.57
N LEU A 162 -14.04 1.53 -5.01
CA LEU A 162 -14.86 2.44 -4.21
C LEU A 162 -16.17 2.76 -4.95
N THR A 163 -17.22 3.01 -4.18
CA THR A 163 -18.44 3.62 -4.71
C THR A 163 -18.39 5.11 -4.43
N LEU A 164 -18.16 5.92 -5.46
CA LEU A 164 -17.98 7.37 -5.35
C LEU A 164 -19.25 8.13 -5.71
N ALA A 165 -19.64 9.08 -4.87
CA ALA A 165 -20.68 10.04 -5.17
C ALA A 165 -20.15 11.14 -6.12
N PRO A 166 -21.02 11.86 -6.85
CA PRO A 166 -20.60 13.04 -7.59
C PRO A 166 -19.91 14.06 -6.67
N GLY A 167 -18.80 14.63 -7.12
CA GLY A 167 -18.02 15.58 -6.33
C GLY A 167 -16.56 15.66 -6.75
N ARG A 168 -15.78 16.39 -5.95
CA ARG A 168 -14.33 16.49 -6.09
C ARG A 168 -13.64 15.64 -5.03
N TYR A 169 -12.56 15.00 -5.43
CA TYR A 169 -11.71 14.20 -4.57
C TYR A 169 -10.27 14.61 -4.76
N GLU A 170 -9.49 14.52 -3.68
CA GLU A 170 -8.04 14.61 -3.70
C GLU A 170 -7.47 13.21 -3.52
N LEU A 171 -6.69 12.79 -4.51
CA LEU A 171 -5.91 11.55 -4.48
C LEU A 171 -4.51 11.93 -3.99
N LEU A 172 -4.03 11.31 -2.92
CA LEU A 172 -2.75 11.70 -2.33
C LEU A 172 -1.97 10.53 -1.72
N CYS A 173 -0.69 10.74 -1.44
CA CYS A 173 0.13 9.87 -0.59
C CYS A 173 0.42 10.59 0.73
N ASN A 174 0.06 9.97 1.85
CA ASN A 174 0.18 10.56 3.18
C ASN A 174 1.27 9.91 4.05
N LEU A 175 2.18 9.16 3.44
CA LEU A 175 3.41 8.77 4.11
C LEU A 175 4.18 10.04 4.52
N PRO A 176 4.90 10.03 5.67
CA PRO A 176 5.49 11.24 6.23
C PRO A 176 6.31 12.04 5.20
N GLY A 177 5.91 13.30 4.97
CA GLY A 177 6.56 14.24 4.07
C GLY A 177 6.19 14.12 2.58
N HIS A 178 5.46 13.08 2.17
CA HIS A 178 5.16 12.83 0.75
C HIS A 178 4.14 13.81 0.18
N TYR A 179 3.09 14.13 0.93
CA TYR A 179 2.12 15.16 0.55
C TYR A 179 2.80 16.52 0.35
N ALA A 180 3.64 16.92 1.32
CA ALA A 180 4.42 18.16 1.28
C ALA A 180 5.36 18.23 0.07
N ALA A 181 5.84 17.08 -0.38
CA ALA A 181 6.71 16.94 -1.55
C ALA A 181 5.96 16.91 -2.89
N GLY A 182 4.63 17.07 -2.89
CA GLY A 182 3.82 17.18 -4.12
C GLY A 182 3.06 15.91 -4.52
N MET A 183 2.93 14.92 -3.64
CA MET A 183 2.18 13.69 -3.96
C MET A 183 0.67 13.83 -3.78
N TYR A 184 0.05 14.64 -4.64
CA TYR A 184 -1.39 14.76 -4.73
C TYR A 184 -1.84 15.04 -6.18
N THR A 185 -3.10 14.73 -6.48
CA THR A 185 -3.82 15.20 -7.67
C THR A 185 -5.31 15.26 -7.39
N GLN A 186 -6.07 15.98 -8.22
CA GLN A 186 -7.52 16.07 -8.10
C GLN A 186 -8.20 15.09 -9.07
N LEU A 187 -9.28 14.46 -8.60
CA LEU A 187 -10.23 13.70 -9.41
C LEU A 187 -11.63 14.32 -9.29
N THR A 188 -12.33 14.43 -10.41
CA THR A 188 -13.73 14.82 -10.48
C THR A 188 -14.60 13.61 -10.74
N VAL A 189 -15.71 13.49 -10.02
CA VAL A 189 -16.71 12.44 -10.21
C VAL A 189 -18.02 13.09 -10.64
N SER A 190 -18.58 12.69 -11.78
CA SER A 190 -19.79 13.27 -12.38
C SER A 190 -20.80 12.22 -12.82
#